data_AF-A0ABD7VA69-F1
#
_entry.id   AF-A0ABD7VA69-F1
#
_cell.length_a   1.000
_cell.length_b   1.000
_cell.length_c   1.000
_cell.angle_alpha   90.00
_cell.angle_beta   90.00
_cell.angle_gamma   90.00
#
_symmetry.space_group_name_H-M   'P 1'
#
loop_
_entity.id
_entity.type
_entity.pdbx_description
1 polymer ?
#
loop_
_entity_poly.entity_id
_entity_poly.type
_entity_poly.pdbx_seq_one_letter_code
_entity_poly.pdbx_strand_id
1 'polypeptide(L)'
;MSVFVRFIALSFGCLFASLAMAEDDCKEITVSWQVDLCVEAARKEADAQLNASYKKLLARFESQRRSDPEQNKALVAMAREAQRAWIKLRDTTCPLEATEIEPGVAAHVTTINNCMARMSLERAAYLDTIIADEPGNVVDLNKVSSSGYQRFGDVVARYVSTFGSPCLTVQILAPNGGWRVLSSKRFCSFDGKSFWSGYADAGFERYLFADDGLHVTLSLFELRGDGDRSLVCVIPIQNEQIKELKCGAPESS
;
A
#
# COMPACT_ATOMS: atom_id res chain seq x y z
N MET A 1 77.68 -10.79 -12.05
CA MET A 1 77.26 -10.39 -10.69
C MET A 1 76.47 -9.10 -10.82
N SER A 2 75.17 -9.14 -10.48
CA SER A 2 74.30 -8.00 -10.13
C SER A 2 73.87 -6.99 -11.20
N VAL A 3 72.66 -6.41 -11.24
CA VAL A 3 71.27 -6.76 -10.88
C VAL A 3 70.44 -5.79 -11.76
N PHE A 4 69.45 -6.26 -12.52
CA PHE A 4 68.49 -5.39 -13.21
C PHE A 4 67.41 -4.96 -12.23
N VAL A 5 67.31 -3.65 -11.96
CA VAL A 5 66.22 -3.06 -11.18
C VAL A 5 64.96 -3.00 -12.06
N ARG A 6 63.94 -3.80 -11.72
CA ARG A 6 62.59 -3.68 -12.27
C ARG A 6 61.68 -3.06 -11.22
N PHE A 7 61.23 -1.83 -11.47
CA PHE A 7 60.11 -1.23 -10.76
C PHE A 7 58.83 -1.94 -11.17
N ILE A 8 58.27 -2.74 -10.27
CA ILE A 8 56.94 -3.34 -10.43
C ILE A 8 55.94 -2.39 -9.76
N ALA A 9 55.15 -1.69 -10.58
CA ALA A 9 54.00 -0.95 -10.13
C ALA A 9 52.91 -1.93 -9.67
N LEU A 10 52.66 -2.01 -8.37
CA LEU A 10 51.52 -2.75 -7.82
C LEU A 10 50.25 -1.90 -8.01
N SER A 11 49.49 -2.23 -9.05
CA SER A 11 48.11 -1.80 -9.23
C SER A 11 47.24 -2.35 -8.08
N PHE A 12 46.79 -1.46 -7.20
CA PHE A 12 45.83 -1.74 -6.13
C PHE A 12 44.45 -1.96 -6.76
N GLY A 13 44.20 -3.21 -7.18
CA GLY A 13 42.91 -3.64 -7.73
C GLY A 13 41.85 -3.64 -6.64
N CYS A 14 40.86 -2.77 -6.81
CA CYS A 14 39.63 -2.72 -6.03
C CYS A 14 38.96 -4.10 -5.90
N LEU A 15 38.95 -4.65 -4.68
CA LEU A 15 38.00 -5.67 -4.26
C LEU A 15 36.69 -4.98 -3.86
N PHE A 16 35.89 -4.60 -4.86
CA PHE A 16 34.46 -4.41 -4.68
C PHE A 16 33.77 -5.60 -5.34
N ALA A 17 33.51 -6.65 -4.55
CA ALA A 17 32.68 -7.77 -4.97
C ALA A 17 31.55 -7.98 -3.95
N SER A 18 30.39 -7.45 -4.34
CA SER A 18 29.07 -8.07 -4.22
C SER A 18 28.47 -8.31 -2.83
N LEU A 19 27.85 -7.28 -2.26
CA LEU A 19 26.70 -7.42 -1.35
C LEU A 19 25.41 -7.38 -2.19
N ALA A 20 25.12 -8.43 -2.94
CA ALA A 20 23.87 -8.52 -3.70
C ALA A 20 23.50 -9.99 -3.99
N MET A 21 23.41 -10.82 -2.95
CA MET A 21 22.80 -12.16 -3.03
C MET A 21 22.08 -12.41 -1.70
N ALA A 22 20.82 -12.00 -1.61
CA ALA A 22 19.96 -12.31 -0.46
C ALA A 22 18.48 -12.43 -0.85
N GLU A 23 18.06 -11.85 -1.98
CA GLU A 23 16.64 -11.78 -2.34
C GLU A 23 16.10 -13.04 -3.04
N ASP A 24 16.95 -13.83 -3.71
CA ASP A 24 16.49 -15.03 -4.46
C ASP A 24 16.43 -16.31 -3.61
N ASP A 25 17.26 -16.41 -2.56
CA ASP A 25 17.37 -17.61 -1.70
C ASP A 25 16.19 -17.79 -0.73
N CYS A 26 15.27 -16.83 -0.63
CA CYS A 26 14.08 -16.90 0.24
C CYS A 26 12.81 -17.38 -0.47
N LYS A 27 12.88 -17.65 -1.79
CA LYS A 27 11.78 -18.23 -2.57
C LYS A 27 11.73 -19.75 -2.49
N GLU A 28 12.88 -20.40 -2.33
CA GLU A 28 12.99 -21.85 -2.08
C GLU A 28 13.79 -22.12 -0.80
N ILE A 29 13.10 -22.56 0.25
CA ILE A 29 13.72 -22.97 1.50
C ILE A 29 14.06 -24.46 1.40
N THR A 30 15.35 -24.80 1.37
CA THR A 30 15.81 -26.20 1.28
C THR A 30 16.45 -26.71 2.57
N VAL A 31 16.86 -25.81 3.47
CA VAL A 31 17.53 -26.14 4.74
C VAL A 31 17.18 -25.16 5.87
N SER A 32 17.22 -25.62 7.12
CA SER A 32 16.72 -24.87 8.29
C SER A 32 17.40 -23.51 8.53
N TRP A 33 18.69 -23.33 8.19
CA TRP A 33 19.39 -22.06 8.40
C TRP A 33 18.96 -20.96 7.43
N GLN A 34 18.43 -21.34 6.25
CA GLN A 34 17.85 -20.38 5.30
C GLN A 34 16.58 -19.75 5.87
N VAL A 35 15.81 -20.49 6.69
CA VAL A 35 14.62 -19.97 7.37
C VAL A 35 15.00 -18.78 8.26
N ASP A 36 16.02 -18.93 9.10
CA ASP A 36 16.42 -17.88 10.04
C ASP A 36 16.87 -16.60 9.32
N LEU A 37 17.65 -16.74 8.23
CA LEU A 37 18.09 -15.60 7.41
C LEU A 37 16.92 -14.90 6.72
N CYS A 38 16.00 -15.67 6.13
CA CYS A 38 14.84 -15.12 5.45
C CYS A 38 13.87 -14.43 6.40
N VAL A 39 13.68 -14.99 7.59
CA VAL A 39 12.85 -14.40 8.65
C VAL A 39 13.49 -13.12 9.19
N GLU A 40 14.81 -13.07 9.35
CA GLU A 40 15.51 -11.82 9.71
C GLU A 40 15.37 -10.75 8.61
N ALA A 41 15.53 -11.14 7.34
CA ALA A 41 15.35 -10.25 6.20
C ALA A 41 13.91 -9.71 6.13
N ALA A 42 12.90 -10.58 6.26
CA ALA A 42 11.50 -10.19 6.29
C ALA A 42 11.17 -9.23 7.45
N ARG A 43 11.75 -9.46 8.64
CA ARG A 43 11.62 -8.54 9.77
C ARG A 43 12.22 -7.17 9.47
N LYS A 44 13.41 -7.12 8.86
CA LYS A 44 14.07 -5.86 8.46
C LYS A 44 13.24 -5.10 7.42
N GLU A 45 12.71 -5.80 6.44
CA GLU A 45 11.85 -5.21 5.40
C GLU A 45 10.54 -4.66 6.02
N ALA A 46 9.90 -5.42 6.90
CA ALA A 46 8.72 -4.96 7.63
C ALA A 46 9.00 -3.71 8.48
N ASP A 47 10.16 -3.63 9.15
CA ASP A 47 10.59 -2.43 9.87
C ASP A 47 10.88 -1.24 8.94
N ALA A 48 11.46 -1.48 7.77
CA ALA A 48 11.68 -0.45 6.76
C ALA A 48 10.34 0.11 6.25
N GLN A 49 9.37 -0.77 5.98
CA GLN A 49 8.02 -0.39 5.57
C GLN A 49 7.28 0.39 6.66
N LEU A 50 7.36 -0.05 7.93
CA LEU A 50 6.81 0.68 9.07
C LEU A 50 7.35 2.12 9.14
N ASN A 51 8.66 2.27 9.00
CA ASN A 51 9.31 3.59 9.00
C ASN A 51 8.88 4.44 7.79
N ALA A 52 8.67 3.84 6.63
CA ALA A 52 8.16 4.52 5.44
C ALA A 52 6.73 5.03 5.67
N SER A 53 5.81 4.20 6.17
CA SER A 53 4.43 4.60 6.47
C SER A 53 4.36 5.67 7.57
N TYR A 54 5.23 5.58 8.60
CA TYR A 54 5.35 6.63 9.61
C TYR A 54 5.80 7.98 9.03
N LYS A 55 6.81 7.99 8.15
CA LYS A 55 7.24 9.21 7.46
C LYS A 55 6.14 9.79 6.58
N LYS A 56 5.37 8.95 5.88
CA LYS A 56 4.21 9.39 5.09
C LYS A 56 3.17 10.07 5.99
N LEU A 57 2.84 9.49 7.14
CA LEU A 57 1.92 10.12 8.10
C LEU A 57 2.38 11.52 8.52
N LEU A 58 3.66 11.69 8.85
CA LEU A 58 4.19 13.00 9.24
C LEU A 58 4.07 14.01 8.08
N ALA A 59 4.39 13.58 6.86
CA ALA A 59 4.23 14.43 5.67
C ALA A 59 2.77 14.84 5.43
N ARG A 60 1.79 13.98 5.77
CA ARG A 60 0.35 14.29 5.67
C ARG A 60 -0.11 15.33 6.67
N PHE A 61 0.41 15.31 7.89
CA PHE A 61 0.14 16.38 8.85
C PHE A 61 0.65 17.74 8.34
N GLU A 62 1.85 17.76 7.77
CA GLU A 62 2.44 18.97 7.19
C GLU A 62 1.66 19.48 5.98
N SER A 63 1.21 18.60 5.08
CA SER A 63 0.51 18.99 3.86
C SER A 63 -0.92 19.48 4.14
N GLN A 64 -1.67 18.79 5.01
CA GLN A 64 -3.08 19.11 5.25
C GLN A 64 -3.31 20.27 6.23
N ARG A 65 -2.31 20.62 7.05
CA ARG A 65 -2.44 21.69 8.07
C ARG A 65 -1.38 22.78 7.96
N ARG A 66 -0.97 23.08 6.73
CA ARG A 66 0.05 24.08 6.41
C ARG A 66 -0.22 25.47 6.99
N SER A 67 -1.49 25.80 7.25
CA SER A 67 -1.94 27.10 7.80
C SER A 67 -1.90 27.20 9.33
N ASP A 68 -1.66 26.12 10.07
CA ASP A 68 -1.59 26.13 11.55
C ASP A 68 -0.36 25.33 12.06
N PRO A 69 0.81 26.01 12.17
CA PRO A 69 2.06 25.36 12.56
C PRO A 69 2.07 24.78 13.97
N GLU A 70 1.36 25.39 14.92
CA GLU A 70 1.33 24.91 16.31
C GLU A 70 0.50 23.64 16.43
N GLN A 71 -0.61 23.56 15.71
CA GLN A 71 -1.41 22.35 15.63
C GLN A 71 -0.66 21.20 14.94
N ASN A 72 0.12 21.48 13.90
CA ASN A 72 0.97 20.48 13.26
C ASN A 72 2.04 19.93 14.24
N LYS A 73 2.72 20.80 15.00
CA LYS A 73 3.69 20.37 16.04
C LYS A 73 3.06 19.45 17.07
N ALA A 74 1.85 19.77 17.53
CA ALA A 74 1.12 18.94 18.49
C ALA A 74 0.82 17.54 17.92
N LEU A 75 0.35 17.45 16.67
CA LEU A 75 0.07 16.17 15.99
C LEU A 75 1.34 15.33 15.81
N VAL A 76 2.45 15.94 15.41
CA VAL A 76 3.75 15.25 15.28
C VAL A 76 4.22 14.72 16.65
N ALA A 77 4.04 15.49 17.73
CA ALA A 77 4.38 15.05 19.07
C ALA A 77 3.53 13.85 19.51
N MET A 78 2.20 13.92 19.30
CA MET A 78 1.27 12.82 19.58
C MET A 78 1.64 11.55 18.79
N ALA A 79 1.90 11.68 17.49
CA ALA A 79 2.27 10.54 16.64
C ALA A 79 3.60 9.91 17.08
N ARG A 80 4.57 10.73 17.49
CA ARG A 80 5.85 10.24 18.04
C ARG A 80 5.66 9.47 19.34
N GLU A 81 4.87 10.00 20.27
CA GLU A 81 4.59 9.34 21.55
C GLU A 81 3.86 8.01 21.34
N ALA A 82 2.79 8.02 20.54
CA ALA A 82 2.03 6.82 20.20
C ALA A 82 2.90 5.75 19.52
N GLN A 83 3.81 6.15 18.62
CA GLN A 83 4.70 5.20 17.94
C GLN A 83 5.73 4.59 18.89
N ARG A 84 6.30 5.38 19.84
CA ARG A 84 7.21 4.86 20.86
C ARG A 84 6.53 3.86 21.79
N ALA A 85 5.31 4.19 22.23
CA ALA A 85 4.51 3.28 23.06
C ALA A 85 4.20 1.97 22.32
N TRP A 86 3.85 2.06 21.03
CA TRP A 86 3.58 0.90 20.19
C TRP A 86 4.83 0.03 19.97
N ILE A 87 6.02 0.61 19.75
CA ILE A 87 7.27 -0.17 19.65
C ILE A 87 7.50 -0.95 20.95
N LYS A 88 7.33 -0.30 22.11
CA LYS A 88 7.44 -0.98 23.40
C LYS A 88 6.45 -2.14 23.51
N LEU A 89 5.18 -1.93 23.11
CA LEU A 89 4.17 -2.98 23.09
C LEU A 89 4.64 -4.18 22.25
N ARG A 90 5.07 -3.96 21.00
CA ARG A 90 5.57 -5.01 20.11
C ARG A 90 6.71 -5.79 20.76
N ASP A 91 7.74 -5.07 21.21
CA ASP A 91 8.97 -5.67 21.71
C ASP A 91 8.74 -6.44 23.03
N THR A 92 7.72 -6.06 23.82
CA THR A 92 7.31 -6.82 25.02
C THR A 92 6.31 -7.94 24.72
N THR A 93 5.60 -7.88 23.59
CA THR A 93 4.58 -8.89 23.22
C THR A 93 5.21 -10.07 22.51
N CYS A 94 6.12 -9.84 21.56
CA CYS A 94 6.66 -10.93 20.74
C CYS A 94 7.40 -12.04 21.51
N PRO A 95 8.10 -11.78 22.63
CA PRO A 95 8.63 -12.85 23.47
C PRO A 95 7.55 -13.76 24.08
N LEU A 96 6.31 -13.26 24.25
CA LEU A 96 5.20 -14.06 24.78
C LEU A 96 4.77 -15.17 23.81
N GLU A 97 4.99 -14.98 22.50
CA GLU A 97 4.67 -15.98 21.46
C GLU A 97 5.71 -17.12 21.41
N ALA A 98 6.83 -16.99 22.12
CA ALA A 98 7.92 -17.96 22.13
C ALA A 98 8.15 -18.62 23.51
N THR A 99 7.22 -18.46 24.46
CA THR A 99 7.38 -18.95 25.85
C THR A 99 7.52 -20.46 26.00
N GLU A 100 6.99 -21.22 25.03
CA GLU A 100 7.10 -22.69 24.99
C GLU A 100 8.38 -23.17 24.29
N ILE A 101 9.23 -22.25 23.81
CA ILE A 101 10.46 -22.56 23.07
C ILE A 101 11.67 -22.19 23.93
N GLU A 102 12.64 -23.09 24.02
CA GLU A 102 13.89 -22.84 24.75
C GLU A 102 14.58 -21.54 24.27
N PRO A 103 14.90 -20.60 25.18
CA PRO A 103 15.59 -19.37 24.80
C PRO A 103 16.94 -19.64 24.11
N GLY A 104 17.21 -18.89 23.04
CA GLY A 104 18.50 -18.94 22.33
C GLY A 104 18.62 -19.99 21.23
N VAL A 105 17.63 -20.88 21.06
CA VAL A 105 17.58 -21.75 19.86
C VAL A 105 17.01 -21.00 18.65
N ALA A 106 17.36 -21.46 17.44
CA ALA A 106 16.90 -20.87 16.18
C ALA A 106 15.38 -20.66 16.12
N ALA A 107 14.60 -21.69 16.52
CA ALA A 107 13.15 -21.61 16.55
C ALA A 107 12.61 -20.47 17.44
N HIS A 108 13.26 -20.19 18.58
CA HIS A 108 12.84 -19.08 19.47
C HIS A 108 13.05 -17.73 18.79
N VAL A 109 14.22 -17.52 18.16
CA VAL A 109 14.54 -16.28 17.42
C VAL A 109 13.60 -16.11 16.22
N THR A 110 13.37 -17.18 15.46
CA THR A 110 12.49 -17.17 14.30
C THR A 110 11.05 -16.85 14.68
N THR A 111 10.51 -17.41 15.76
CA THR A 111 9.16 -17.07 16.25
C THR A 111 9.05 -15.60 16.63
N ILE A 112 10.02 -15.04 17.35
CA ILE A 112 10.02 -13.62 17.72
C ILE A 112 10.10 -12.72 16.49
N ASN A 113 11.00 -13.02 15.54
CA ASN A 113 11.18 -12.23 14.34
C ASN A 113 9.92 -12.23 13.45
N ASN A 114 9.23 -13.37 13.33
CA ASN A 114 7.95 -13.48 12.63
C ASN A 114 6.87 -12.62 13.28
N CYS A 115 6.75 -12.65 14.62
CA CYS A 115 5.85 -11.77 15.34
C CYS A 115 6.16 -10.29 15.07
N MET A 116 7.44 -9.90 15.17
CA MET A 116 7.85 -8.51 14.93
C MET A 116 7.52 -8.07 13.50
N ALA A 117 7.76 -8.92 12.50
CA ALA A 117 7.45 -8.64 11.11
C ALA A 117 5.93 -8.42 10.92
N ARG A 118 5.10 -9.36 11.43
CA ARG A 118 3.64 -9.26 11.36
C ARG A 118 3.13 -7.97 12.00
N MET A 119 3.52 -7.69 13.25
CA MET A 119 3.09 -6.48 13.96
C MET A 119 3.56 -5.20 13.25
N SER A 120 4.80 -5.16 12.74
CA SER A 120 5.32 -4.01 11.97
C SER A 120 4.50 -3.75 10.70
N LEU A 121 4.10 -4.79 9.96
CA LEU A 121 3.25 -4.67 8.77
C LEU A 121 1.83 -4.20 9.11
N GLU A 122 1.21 -4.79 10.14
CA GLU A 122 -0.12 -4.37 10.63
C GLU A 122 -0.11 -2.90 11.05
N ARG A 123 0.94 -2.47 11.74
CA ARG A 123 1.10 -1.07 12.15
C ARG A 123 1.35 -0.16 10.97
N ALA A 124 2.16 -0.55 9.99
CA ALA A 124 2.37 0.22 8.77
C ALA A 124 1.03 0.48 8.06
N ALA A 125 0.22 -0.56 7.88
CA ALA A 125 -1.10 -0.46 7.30
C ALA A 125 -2.02 0.47 8.12
N TYR A 126 -2.03 0.34 9.45
CA TYR A 126 -2.78 1.24 10.33
C TYR A 126 -2.34 2.70 10.19
N LEU A 127 -1.03 2.99 10.19
CA LEU A 127 -0.50 4.34 10.03
C LEU A 127 -0.89 4.96 8.69
N ASP A 128 -0.95 4.15 7.62
CA ASP A 128 -1.42 4.60 6.31
C ASP A 128 -2.92 4.94 6.28
N THR A 129 -3.70 4.50 7.28
CA THR A 129 -5.11 4.90 7.44
C THR A 129 -5.29 6.23 8.16
N ILE A 130 -4.32 6.65 8.97
CA ILE A 130 -4.40 7.89 9.74
C ILE A 130 -4.22 9.06 8.78
N ILE A 131 -5.29 9.84 8.65
CA ILE A 131 -5.37 11.01 7.77
C ILE A 131 -4.94 10.59 6.36
N ALA A 132 -5.79 9.80 5.68
CA ALA A 132 -5.51 9.33 4.34
C ALA A 132 -5.25 10.51 3.37
N ASP A 133 -4.30 10.33 2.44
CA ASP A 133 -3.91 11.33 1.42
C ASP A 133 -5.12 11.85 0.62
N GLU A 134 -6.14 11.01 0.49
CA GLU A 134 -7.51 11.31 0.10
C GLU A 134 -8.39 10.15 0.63
N PRO A 135 -9.74 10.28 0.75
CA PRO A 135 -10.65 9.24 1.24
C PRO A 135 -10.67 7.90 0.45
N GLY A 136 -9.66 7.61 -0.40
CA GLY A 136 -9.57 6.45 -1.28
C GLY A 136 -8.68 5.29 -0.81
N ASN A 137 -7.81 5.43 0.20
CA ASN A 137 -6.91 4.32 0.57
C ASN A 137 -7.54 3.34 1.56
N VAL A 138 -8.48 3.80 2.38
CA VAL A 138 -9.10 3.00 3.43
C VAL A 138 -10.55 2.75 3.06
N VAL A 139 -10.84 1.50 2.70
CA VAL A 139 -12.21 1.03 2.52
C VAL A 139 -12.76 0.66 3.89
N ASP A 140 -13.82 1.32 4.33
CA ASP A 140 -14.57 0.89 5.51
C ASP A 140 -15.35 -0.39 5.17
N LEU A 141 -14.82 -1.53 5.63
CA LEU A 141 -15.39 -2.85 5.35
C LEU A 141 -16.82 -3.01 5.89
N ASN A 142 -17.22 -2.23 6.90
CA ASN A 142 -18.58 -2.29 7.46
C ASN A 142 -19.62 -1.58 6.59
N LYS A 143 -19.18 -0.84 5.57
CA LYS A 143 -20.07 -0.06 4.69
C LYS A 143 -20.08 -0.56 3.26
N VAL A 144 -19.39 -1.64 2.93
CA VAL A 144 -19.34 -2.16 1.55
C VAL A 144 -20.75 -2.53 1.09
N SER A 145 -21.20 -1.90 0.01
CA SER A 145 -22.49 -2.18 -0.63
C SER A 145 -22.34 -3.04 -1.88
N SER A 146 -21.24 -2.88 -2.61
CA SER A 146 -20.90 -3.70 -3.77
C SER A 146 -19.39 -3.79 -3.92
N SER A 147 -18.91 -4.94 -4.36
CA SER A 147 -17.50 -5.15 -4.70
C SER A 147 -17.36 -6.26 -5.71
N GLY A 148 -16.28 -6.21 -6.48
CA GLY A 148 -15.90 -7.25 -7.43
C GLY A 148 -14.40 -7.19 -7.70
N TYR A 149 -13.85 -8.25 -8.27
CA TYR A 149 -12.42 -8.33 -8.55
C TYR A 149 -12.15 -9.06 -9.87
N GLN A 150 -10.97 -8.79 -10.44
CA GLN A 150 -10.43 -9.51 -11.59
C GLN A 150 -8.91 -9.56 -11.48
N ARG A 151 -8.31 -10.68 -11.89
CA ARG A 151 -6.86 -10.82 -11.96
C ARG A 151 -6.32 -10.22 -13.26
N PHE A 152 -5.27 -9.42 -13.16
CA PHE A 152 -4.52 -8.84 -14.28
C PHE A 152 -3.05 -9.26 -14.14
N GLY A 153 -2.69 -10.40 -14.73
CA GLY A 153 -1.35 -10.98 -14.55
C GLY A 153 -1.08 -11.34 -13.08
N ASP A 154 -0.07 -10.69 -12.49
CA ASP A 154 0.37 -10.94 -11.11
C ASP A 154 -0.36 -10.11 -10.06
N VAL A 155 -1.20 -9.17 -10.48
CA VAL A 155 -1.98 -8.32 -9.57
C VAL A 155 -3.46 -8.63 -9.66
N VAL A 156 -4.20 -8.25 -8.62
CA VAL A 156 -5.67 -8.33 -8.60
C VAL A 156 -6.23 -6.92 -8.53
N ALA A 157 -7.05 -6.55 -9.52
CA ALA A 157 -7.86 -5.35 -9.44
C ALA A 157 -9.15 -5.66 -8.68
N ARG A 158 -9.57 -4.74 -7.80
CA ARG A 158 -10.90 -4.76 -7.18
C ARG A 158 -11.56 -3.41 -7.28
N TYR A 159 -12.88 -3.39 -7.33
CA TYR A 159 -13.66 -2.20 -7.05
C TYR A 159 -14.44 -2.38 -5.76
N VAL A 160 -14.70 -1.28 -5.07
CA VAL A 160 -15.52 -1.24 -3.87
C VAL A 160 -16.38 0.03 -3.87
N SER A 161 -17.68 -0.18 -3.72
CA SER A 161 -18.68 0.84 -3.47
C SER A 161 -19.19 0.71 -2.04
N THR A 162 -19.47 1.83 -1.39
CA THR A 162 -19.88 1.87 0.02
C THR A 162 -21.22 2.56 0.19
N PHE A 163 -22.06 2.06 1.09
CA PHE A 163 -23.32 2.68 1.46
C PHE A 163 -23.13 4.14 1.89
N GLY A 164 -24.04 4.99 1.41
CA GLY A 164 -24.03 6.42 1.71
C GLY A 164 -22.89 7.20 1.04
N SER A 165 -22.16 6.61 0.08
CA SER A 165 -21.20 7.34 -0.73
C SER A 165 -21.47 7.17 -2.23
N PRO A 166 -21.50 8.25 -3.02
CA PRO A 166 -21.64 8.20 -4.47
C PRO A 166 -20.31 7.86 -5.18
N CYS A 167 -19.22 7.70 -4.43
CA CYS A 167 -17.90 7.47 -5.01
C CYS A 167 -17.59 5.99 -5.19
N LEU A 168 -16.85 5.69 -6.26
CA LEU A 168 -16.26 4.37 -6.50
C LEU A 168 -14.79 4.36 -6.08
N THR A 169 -14.37 3.33 -5.34
CA THR A 169 -12.95 3.07 -5.08
C THR A 169 -12.49 1.89 -5.92
N VAL A 170 -11.39 2.06 -6.66
CA VAL A 170 -10.72 0.99 -7.40
C VAL A 170 -9.34 0.79 -6.80
N GLN A 171 -8.94 -0.46 -6.60
CA GLN A 171 -7.67 -0.83 -5.97
C GLN A 171 -6.98 -1.94 -6.75
N ILE A 172 -5.64 -1.93 -6.72
CA ILE A 172 -4.80 -3.01 -7.21
C ILE A 172 -4.11 -3.63 -6.00
N LEU A 173 -4.18 -4.94 -5.89
CA LEU A 173 -3.70 -5.73 -4.76
C LEU A 173 -2.59 -6.68 -5.21
N ALA A 174 -1.62 -6.93 -4.33
CA ALA A 174 -0.60 -7.97 -4.53
C ALA A 174 -1.06 -9.29 -3.89
N PRO A 175 -1.57 -10.28 -4.64
CA PRO A 175 -2.02 -11.56 -4.07
C PRO A 175 -0.91 -12.32 -3.36
N ASN A 176 0.32 -12.28 -3.90
CA ASN A 176 1.49 -12.92 -3.30
C ASN A 176 2.17 -12.09 -2.20
N GLY A 177 1.71 -10.86 -1.97
CA GLY A 177 2.26 -9.93 -0.98
C GLY A 177 1.33 -9.68 0.20
N GLY A 178 0.57 -10.71 0.61
CA GLY A 178 -0.39 -10.61 1.71
C GLY A 178 -1.58 -9.68 1.41
N TRP A 179 -1.99 -9.59 0.15
CA TRP A 179 -3.10 -8.73 -0.31
C TRP A 179 -2.90 -7.23 -0.06
N ARG A 180 -1.65 -6.77 0.08
CA ARG A 180 -1.34 -5.34 0.21
C ARG A 180 -1.90 -4.54 -0.97
N VAL A 181 -2.39 -3.34 -0.69
CA VAL A 181 -2.85 -2.39 -1.71
C VAL A 181 -1.63 -1.76 -2.38
N LEU A 182 -1.43 -2.04 -3.67
CA LEU A 182 -0.37 -1.50 -4.51
C LEU A 182 -0.73 -0.12 -5.08
N SER A 183 -1.98 0.04 -5.49
CA SER A 183 -2.52 1.29 -6.03
C SER A 183 -3.96 1.43 -5.58
N SER A 184 -4.40 2.65 -5.31
CA SER A 184 -5.81 2.97 -5.03
C SER A 184 -6.19 4.25 -5.73
N LYS A 185 -7.42 4.30 -6.24
CA LYS A 185 -7.98 5.50 -6.83
C LYS A 185 -9.47 5.59 -6.50
N ARG A 186 -9.90 6.79 -6.12
CA ARG A 186 -11.29 7.07 -5.79
C ARG A 186 -11.87 8.05 -6.79
N PHE A 187 -13.00 7.68 -7.39
CA PHE A 187 -13.71 8.49 -8.36
C PHE A 187 -14.92 9.10 -7.66
N CYS A 188 -14.86 10.41 -7.42
CA CYS A 188 -15.89 11.20 -6.70
C CYS A 188 -16.37 12.43 -7.49
N SER A 189 -15.95 12.56 -8.75
CA SER A 189 -16.27 13.70 -9.60
C SER A 189 -16.23 13.30 -11.06
N PHE A 190 -16.93 14.07 -11.88
CA PHE A 190 -16.92 13.98 -13.34
C PHE A 190 -17.05 15.38 -13.94
N ASP A 191 -16.34 15.68 -15.01
CA ASP A 191 -16.31 17.01 -15.66
C ASP A 191 -16.12 18.19 -14.68
N GLY A 192 -15.27 17.99 -13.65
CA GLY A 192 -14.98 19.01 -12.63
C GLY A 192 -16.10 19.23 -11.59
N LYS A 193 -17.24 18.54 -11.71
CA LYS A 193 -18.33 18.57 -10.73
C LYS A 193 -18.19 17.44 -9.72
N SER A 194 -18.35 17.74 -8.44
CA SER A 194 -18.38 16.74 -7.35
C SER A 194 -19.67 15.94 -7.37
N PHE A 195 -19.62 14.63 -7.15
CA PHE A 195 -20.80 13.78 -6.99
C PHE A 195 -21.63 14.11 -5.74
N TRP A 196 -21.03 14.76 -4.75
CA TRP A 196 -21.72 15.11 -3.50
C TRP A 196 -22.52 16.41 -3.58
N SER A 197 -22.11 17.33 -4.45
CA SER A 197 -22.61 18.71 -4.42
C SER A 197 -22.88 19.31 -5.80
N GLY A 198 -22.37 18.70 -6.87
CA GLY A 198 -22.54 19.16 -8.25
C GLY A 198 -23.72 18.52 -8.97
N TYR A 199 -24.30 17.46 -8.41
CA TYR A 199 -25.40 16.68 -8.97
C TYR A 199 -26.49 16.47 -7.92
N ALA A 200 -27.72 16.27 -8.34
CA ALA A 200 -28.82 15.88 -7.45
C ALA A 200 -28.70 14.41 -7.03
N ASP A 201 -28.21 13.56 -7.94
CA ASP A 201 -27.74 12.22 -7.66
C ASP A 201 -26.63 11.86 -8.65
N ALA A 202 -25.67 11.06 -8.22
CA ALA A 202 -24.59 10.57 -9.06
C ALA A 202 -24.04 9.27 -8.51
N GLY A 203 -23.74 8.32 -9.38
CA GLY A 203 -23.24 7.03 -8.94
C GLY A 203 -22.79 6.12 -10.08
N PHE A 204 -22.19 5.01 -9.69
CA PHE A 204 -21.71 3.99 -10.62
C PHE A 204 -22.58 2.73 -10.53
N GLU A 205 -22.89 2.19 -11.69
CA GLU A 205 -23.70 1.00 -11.88
C GLU A 205 -23.03 0.06 -12.90
N ARG A 206 -23.58 -1.15 -13.07
CA ARG A 206 -23.19 -2.13 -14.11
C ARG A 206 -21.67 -2.36 -14.22
N TYR A 207 -21.07 -2.82 -13.13
CA TYR A 207 -19.65 -3.11 -13.05
C TYR A 207 -19.29 -4.38 -13.83
N LEU A 208 -18.32 -4.27 -14.76
CA LEU A 208 -17.81 -5.41 -15.53
C LEU A 208 -16.31 -5.26 -15.76
N PHE A 209 -15.52 -6.24 -15.35
CA PHE A 209 -14.12 -6.31 -15.74
C PHE A 209 -13.96 -6.90 -17.14
N ALA A 210 -13.11 -6.27 -17.94
CA ALA A 210 -12.65 -6.75 -19.25
C ALA A 210 -11.12 -6.58 -19.35
N ASP A 211 -10.55 -7.01 -20.47
CA ASP A 211 -9.09 -7.02 -20.67
C ASP A 211 -8.45 -5.62 -20.61
N ASP A 212 -9.22 -4.57 -20.92
CA ASP A 212 -8.76 -3.17 -20.95
C ASP A 212 -9.04 -2.40 -19.64
N GLY A 213 -9.79 -2.98 -18.70
CA GLY A 213 -10.04 -2.38 -17.39
C GLY A 213 -11.41 -2.68 -16.79
N LEU A 214 -11.89 -1.76 -15.95
CA LEU A 214 -13.21 -1.85 -15.32
C LEU A 214 -14.20 -0.99 -16.09
N HIS A 215 -15.17 -1.62 -16.73
CA HIS A 215 -16.31 -0.98 -17.36
C HIS A 215 -17.41 -0.72 -16.32
N VAL A 216 -18.02 0.45 -16.40
CA VAL A 216 -19.11 0.91 -15.52
C VAL A 216 -20.08 1.77 -16.31
N THR A 217 -21.32 1.86 -15.84
CA THR A 217 -22.25 2.91 -16.23
C THR A 217 -22.22 4.01 -15.18
N LEU A 218 -21.86 5.23 -15.57
CA LEU A 218 -21.96 6.41 -14.70
C LEU A 218 -23.34 7.03 -14.89
N SER A 219 -24.14 7.03 -13.82
CA SER A 219 -25.44 7.69 -13.75
C SER A 219 -25.29 9.07 -13.13
N LEU A 220 -25.83 10.10 -13.79
CA LEU A 220 -25.75 11.51 -13.37
C LEU A 220 -27.12 12.19 -13.49
N PHE A 221 -27.66 12.66 -12.37
CA PHE A 221 -28.87 13.47 -12.28
C PHE A 221 -28.49 14.94 -12.03
N GLU A 222 -28.78 15.85 -12.95
CA GLU A 222 -28.39 17.27 -12.82
C GLU A 222 -29.23 18.00 -11.75
N LEU A 223 -28.60 18.95 -11.03
CA LEU A 223 -29.30 19.75 -10.00
C LEU A 223 -30.42 20.63 -10.58
N ARG A 224 -30.26 21.06 -11.84
CA ARG A 224 -31.18 21.93 -12.58
C ARG A 224 -31.10 21.58 -14.07
N GLY A 225 -32.25 21.32 -14.70
CA GLY A 225 -32.32 21.08 -16.14
C GLY A 225 -32.11 19.61 -16.55
N ASP A 226 -31.68 19.43 -17.81
CA ASP A 226 -31.77 18.29 -18.73
C ASP A 226 -31.54 16.88 -18.17
N GLY A 227 -32.53 16.36 -17.42
CA GLY A 227 -32.80 14.93 -17.24
C GLY A 227 -31.64 14.06 -16.71
N ASP A 228 -31.88 12.75 -16.72
CA ASP A 228 -30.87 11.76 -16.37
C ASP A 228 -29.91 11.51 -17.52
N ARG A 229 -28.61 11.45 -17.21
CA ARG A 229 -27.58 11.00 -18.16
C ARG A 229 -26.93 9.73 -17.65
N SER A 230 -26.96 8.71 -18.50
CA SER A 230 -26.19 7.48 -18.32
C SER A 230 -25.05 7.43 -19.34
N LEU A 231 -23.83 7.31 -18.84
CA LEU A 231 -22.61 7.26 -19.64
C LEU A 231 -21.97 5.88 -19.51
N VAL A 232 -21.64 5.25 -20.63
CA VAL A 232 -20.79 4.05 -20.63
C VAL A 232 -19.35 4.51 -20.47
N CYS A 233 -18.69 4.02 -19.43
CA CYS A 233 -17.34 4.42 -19.08
C CYS A 233 -16.42 3.22 -18.85
N VAL A 234 -15.13 3.45 -19.06
CA VAL A 234 -14.05 2.53 -18.72
C VAL A 234 -13.06 3.23 -17.79
N ILE A 235 -12.62 2.52 -16.76
CA ILE A 235 -11.48 2.87 -15.92
C ILE A 235 -10.33 1.96 -16.38
N PRO A 236 -9.41 2.47 -17.22
CA PRO A 236 -8.35 1.64 -17.76
C PRO A 236 -7.40 1.15 -16.66
N ILE A 237 -7.07 -0.13 -16.71
CA ILE A 237 -6.09 -0.76 -15.83
C ILE A 237 -4.94 -1.25 -16.69
N GLN A 238 -3.80 -0.58 -16.61
CA GLN A 238 -2.65 -0.84 -17.48
C GLN A 238 -1.36 -0.73 -16.67
N ASN A 239 -0.45 -1.70 -16.84
CA ASN A 239 0.84 -1.73 -16.15
C ASN A 239 0.70 -1.50 -14.64
N GLU A 240 -0.23 -2.22 -14.00
CA GLU A 240 -0.51 -2.12 -12.56
C GLU A 240 -0.91 -0.71 -12.07
N GLN A 241 -1.42 0.13 -12.97
CA GLN A 241 -1.90 1.47 -12.65
C GLN A 241 -3.37 1.67 -13.03
N ILE A 242 -4.09 2.38 -12.16
CA ILE A 242 -5.48 2.79 -12.37
C ILE A 242 -5.47 4.17 -13.04
N LYS A 243 -5.98 4.27 -14.27
CA LYS A 243 -6.00 5.52 -15.04
C LYS A 243 -7.25 6.36 -14.73
N GLU A 244 -7.37 7.52 -15.38
CA GLU A 244 -8.59 8.34 -15.28
C GLU A 244 -9.78 7.65 -15.94
N LEU A 245 -10.97 7.95 -15.40
CA LEU A 245 -12.25 7.51 -15.96
C LEU A 245 -12.42 8.10 -17.37
N LYS A 246 -12.77 7.26 -18.34
CA LYS A 246 -13.07 7.67 -19.71
C LYS A 246 -14.51 7.28 -20.02
N CYS A 247 -15.35 8.25 -20.33
CA CYS A 247 -16.75 8.03 -20.66
C CYS A 247 -17.00 8.34 -22.15
N GLY A 248 -17.85 7.54 -22.79
CA GLY A 248 -18.36 7.79 -24.13
C GLY A 248 -19.45 8.86 -24.17
N ALA A 249 -20.09 9.03 -25.34
CA ALA A 249 -21.28 9.87 -25.45
C ALA A 249 -22.44 9.28 -24.61
N PRO A 250 -23.40 10.10 -24.13
CA PRO A 250 -24.56 9.62 -23.39
C PRO A 250 -25.34 8.59 -24.20
N GLU A 251 -25.76 7.49 -23.58
CA GLU A 251 -26.76 6.61 -24.20
C GLU A 251 -28.06 7.41 -24.32
N SER A 252 -28.61 7.51 -25.54
CA SER A 252 -29.92 8.11 -25.75
C SER A 252 -30.98 7.16 -25.19
N SER A 253 -31.64 7.57 -24.11
CA SER A 253 -32.89 6.94 -23.61
C SER A 253 -34.02 7.04 -24.63
#